data_AF-A0A357VS98-F1
#
_entry.id   AF-A0A357VS98-F1
#
_cell.length_a   1.000
_cell.length_b   1.000
_cell.length_c   1.000
_cell.angle_alpha   90.00
_cell.angle_beta   90.00
_cell.angle_gamma   90.00
#
_symmetry.space_group_name_H-M   'P 1'
#
loop_
_entity.id
_entity.type
_entity.pdbx_description
1 polymer ?
#
loop_
_entity_poly.entity_id
_entity_poly.type
_entity_poly.pdbx_seq_one_letter_code
_entity_poly.pdbx_strand_id
1 'polypeptide(L)'
;KMQRWTIAPPLFEEIYTFEDALLVGCMLITLLKHVDRVKIACLAQLVNVLAPIMTDNEGNAWRQTIYYPFLHASTYGRGCSLKALISSPVYDSKDFGEVP
;
A
#
# COMPACT_ATOMS: atom_id res chain seq x y z
N LYS A 1 -3.69 28.97 -5.74
CA LYS A 1 -2.84 28.73 -4.53
C LYS A 1 -3.77 28.72 -3.33
N MET A 2 -3.71 27.67 -2.51
CA MET A 2 -4.53 27.55 -1.31
C MET A 2 -4.17 28.63 -0.29
N GLN A 3 -5.17 29.13 0.44
CA GLN A 3 -4.95 30.09 1.53
C GLN A 3 -4.13 29.43 2.64
N ARG A 4 -3.19 30.17 3.22
CA ARG A 4 -2.38 29.66 4.35
C ARG A 4 -3.25 29.59 5.60
N TRP A 5 -2.96 28.59 6.44
CA TRP A 5 -3.63 28.38 7.75
C TRP A 5 -5.13 28.06 7.65
N THR A 6 -5.58 27.55 6.51
CA THR A 6 -6.92 26.97 6.37
C THR A 6 -7.04 25.73 7.24
N ILE A 7 -8.20 25.54 7.87
CA ILE A 7 -8.53 24.37 8.68
C ILE A 7 -8.89 23.20 7.75
N ALA A 8 -8.27 22.04 7.95
CA ALA A 8 -8.52 20.79 7.23
C ALA A 8 -8.68 20.94 5.70
N PRO A 9 -7.72 21.58 4.99
CA PRO A 9 -7.76 21.63 3.54
C PRO A 9 -7.57 20.22 2.95
N PRO A 10 -8.16 19.93 1.78
CA PRO A 10 -8.02 18.64 1.11
C PRO A 10 -6.61 18.53 0.50
N LEU A 11 -5.68 18.00 1.30
CA LEU A 11 -4.28 17.86 0.93
C LEU A 11 -3.93 16.39 0.77
N PHE A 12 -3.23 16.07 -0.32
CA PHE A 12 -2.73 14.72 -0.60
C PHE A 12 -3.84 13.65 -0.63
N GLU A 13 -5.02 14.02 -1.11
CA GLU A 13 -6.16 13.14 -1.35
C GLU A 13 -6.04 12.49 -2.75
N GLU A 14 -5.03 11.65 -2.90
CA GLU A 14 -4.76 10.94 -4.15
C GLU A 14 -5.80 9.84 -4.41
N ILE A 15 -6.17 9.65 -5.68
CA ILE A 15 -7.06 8.57 -6.12
C ILE A 15 -6.21 7.44 -6.71
N TYR A 16 -6.17 6.30 -6.03
CA TYR A 16 -5.33 5.18 -6.43
C TYR A 16 -5.96 4.32 -7.53
N THR A 17 -5.13 3.90 -8.48
CA THR A 17 -5.50 3.01 -9.57
C THR A 17 -5.31 1.54 -9.16
N PHE A 18 -5.56 0.61 -10.08
CA PHE A 18 -5.28 -0.80 -9.84
C PHE A 18 -3.77 -1.09 -9.77
N GLU A 19 -2.94 -0.38 -10.53
CA GLU A 19 -1.50 -0.62 -10.55
C GLU A 19 -0.85 -0.23 -9.20
N ASP A 20 -1.37 0.82 -8.56
CA ASP A 20 -0.97 1.21 -7.19
C ASP A 20 -1.27 0.10 -6.18
N ALA A 21 -2.42 -0.55 -6.31
CA ALA A 21 -2.79 -1.68 -5.46
C ALA A 21 -1.86 -2.89 -5.66
N LEU A 22 -1.41 -3.14 -6.89
CA LEU A 22 -0.41 -4.17 -7.16
C LEU A 22 0.92 -3.84 -6.47
N LEU A 23 1.38 -2.59 -6.59
CA LEU A 23 2.61 -2.15 -5.94
C LEU A 23 2.53 -2.24 -4.41
N VAL A 24 1.43 -1.79 -3.80
CA VAL A 24 1.19 -1.94 -2.35
C VAL A 24 1.19 -3.42 -1.96
N GLY A 25 0.60 -4.30 -2.77
CA GLY A 25 0.69 -5.75 -2.58
C GLY A 25 2.14 -6.25 -2.55
N CYS A 26 2.97 -5.84 -3.51
CA CYS A 26 4.39 -6.19 -3.56
C CYS A 26 5.18 -5.66 -2.35
N MET A 27 4.87 -4.45 -1.87
CA MET A 27 5.47 -3.89 -0.66
C MET A 27 5.11 -4.72 0.58
N LEU A 28 3.84 -5.11 0.74
CA LEU A 28 3.39 -5.96 1.84
C LEU A 28 4.04 -7.35 1.80
N ILE A 29 4.17 -7.96 0.62
CA ILE A 29 4.90 -9.24 0.45
C ILE A 29 6.37 -9.08 0.86
N THR A 30 7.00 -7.96 0.52
CA THR A 30 8.39 -7.66 0.92
C THR A 30 8.51 -7.53 2.43
N LEU A 31 7.59 -6.83 3.10
CA LEU A 31 7.55 -6.78 4.56
C LEU A 31 7.42 -8.18 5.17
N LEU A 32 6.53 -9.02 4.62
CA LEU A 32 6.34 -10.41 5.06
C LEU A 32 7.61 -11.27 4.89
N LYS A 33 8.42 -11.02 3.86
CA LYS A 33 9.72 -11.69 3.65
C LYS A 33 10.80 -11.26 4.64
N HIS A 34 10.66 -10.09 5.26
CA HIS A 34 11.63 -9.50 6.19
C HIS A 34 11.12 -9.38 7.63
N VAL A 35 10.09 -10.15 8.00
CA VAL A 35 9.52 -10.14 9.37
C VAL A 35 10.47 -10.64 10.45
N ASP A 36 11.58 -11.27 10.08
CA ASP A 36 12.65 -11.63 11.00
C ASP A 36 13.26 -10.39 11.66
N ARG A 37 13.32 -9.26 10.93
CA ARG A 37 13.85 -7.97 11.41
C ARG A 37 12.79 -6.88 11.55
N VAL A 38 11.86 -6.77 10.61
CA VAL A 38 10.81 -5.75 10.61
C VAL A 38 9.66 -6.22 11.48
N LYS A 39 9.56 -5.69 12.70
CA LYS A 39 8.52 -6.07 13.68
C LYS A 39 7.33 -5.11 13.73
N ILE A 40 7.48 -3.91 13.18
CA ILE A 40 6.45 -2.87 13.14
C ILE A 40 6.50 -2.22 11.76
N ALA A 41 5.34 -2.04 11.13
CA ALA A 41 5.17 -1.31 9.89
C ALA A 41 3.86 -0.52 9.93
N CYS A 42 3.86 0.68 9.35
CA CYS A 42 2.69 1.55 9.29
C CYS A 42 2.44 1.95 7.83
N LEU A 43 1.23 1.73 7.33
CA LEU A 43 0.79 2.31 6.06
C LEU A 43 0.51 3.80 6.30
N ALA A 44 1.27 4.67 5.64
CA ALA A 44 1.07 6.11 5.70
C ALA A 44 0.16 6.54 4.54
N GLN A 45 -1.08 7.00 4.76
CA GLN A 45 -1.81 7.09 6.04
C GLN A 45 -3.12 6.27 6.02
N LEU A 46 -4.03 6.53 6.96
CA LEU A 46 -5.23 5.69 7.17
C LEU A 46 -6.50 6.26 6.53
N VAL A 47 -6.73 7.58 6.59
CA VAL A 47 -7.96 8.24 6.08
C VAL A 47 -7.61 9.52 5.32
N ASN A 48 -8.18 9.71 4.13
CA ASN A 48 -8.02 10.83 3.18
C ASN A 48 -6.59 11.06 2.65
N VAL A 49 -5.65 11.37 3.54
CA VAL A 49 -4.26 11.69 3.17
C VAL A 49 -3.52 10.41 2.77
N LEU A 50 -3.23 10.24 1.48
CA LEU A 50 -2.49 9.08 0.95
C LEU A 50 -3.01 7.75 1.51
N ALA A 51 -4.34 7.58 1.49
CA ALA A 51 -5.03 6.64 2.37
C ALA A 51 -5.81 5.55 1.62
N PRO A 52 -5.97 4.36 2.22
CA PRO A 52 -6.86 3.32 1.71
C PRO A 52 -8.35 3.61 1.95
N ILE A 53 -8.68 4.51 2.89
CA ILE A 53 -10.05 4.88 3.25
C ILE A 53 -10.24 6.36 2.92
N MET A 54 -11.33 6.68 2.23
CA MET A 54 -11.70 8.05 1.88
C MET A 54 -13.04 8.41 2.52
N THR A 55 -13.20 9.67 2.85
CA THR A 55 -14.45 10.28 3.32
C THR A 55 -14.68 11.61 2.62
N ASP A 56 -15.94 12.04 2.52
CA ASP A 56 -16.27 13.40 2.11
C ASP A 56 -16.95 14.20 3.24
N ASN A 57 -17.19 15.49 2.99
CA ASN A 57 -17.87 16.38 3.94
C ASN A 57 -19.38 16.11 4.05
N GLU A 58 -19.94 15.24 3.22
CA GLU A 58 -21.35 14.83 3.24
C GLU A 58 -21.56 13.57 4.11
N GLY A 59 -20.49 13.01 4.65
CA GLY A 59 -20.51 11.84 5.54
C GLY A 59 -20.39 10.51 4.82
N ASN A 60 -20.11 10.49 3.52
CA ASN A 60 -19.85 9.25 2.80
C ASN A 60 -18.45 8.72 3.13
N ALA A 61 -18.28 7.40 3.05
CA ALA A 61 -16.99 6.74 3.18
C ALA A 61 -16.84 5.60 2.19
N TRP A 62 -15.68 5.50 1.52
CA TRP A 62 -15.39 4.45 0.55
C TRP A 62 -13.96 3.93 0.66
N ARG A 63 -13.73 2.77 0.04
CA ARG A 63 -12.44 2.07 0.02
C ARG A 63 -11.74 2.35 -1.30
N GLN A 64 -10.47 2.74 -1.24
CA GLN A 64 -9.61 2.83 -2.41
C GLN A 64 -9.13 1.45 -2.86
N THR A 65 -8.57 1.35 -4.06
CA THR A 65 -8.00 0.11 -4.60
C THR A 65 -6.97 -0.52 -3.66
N ILE A 66 -6.08 0.30 -3.07
CA ILE A 66 -5.02 -0.13 -2.12
C ILE A 66 -5.55 -0.69 -0.78
N TYR A 67 -6.83 -0.50 -0.47
CA TYR A 67 -7.46 -1.04 0.75
C TYR A 67 -7.43 -2.57 0.77
N TYR A 68 -7.69 -3.21 -0.37
CA TYR A 68 -7.88 -4.66 -0.43
C TYR A 68 -6.59 -5.48 -0.22
N PRO A 69 -5.43 -5.13 -0.83
CA PRO A 69 -4.17 -5.78 -0.50
C PRO A 69 -3.84 -5.69 1.00
N PHE A 70 -4.05 -4.52 1.60
CA PHE A 70 -3.80 -4.31 3.03
C PHE A 70 -4.76 -5.11 3.91
N LEU A 71 -6.06 -5.14 3.57
CA LEU A 71 -7.07 -5.98 4.22
C LEU A 71 -6.64 -7.44 4.22
N HIS A 72 -6.27 -7.99 3.07
CA HIS A 72 -5.89 -9.39 2.94
C HIS A 72 -4.62 -9.72 3.73
N ALA A 73 -3.58 -8.88 3.63
CA ALA A 73 -2.35 -9.08 4.38
C ALA A 73 -2.59 -9.00 5.91
N SER A 74 -3.38 -8.04 6.38
CA SER A 74 -3.68 -7.87 7.80
C SER A 74 -4.53 -9.01 8.37
N THR A 75 -5.49 -9.52 7.57
CA THR A 75 -6.43 -10.56 7.98
C THR A 75 -5.79 -11.95 7.93
N TYR A 76 -5.09 -12.27 6.84
CA TYR A 76 -4.61 -13.63 6.57
C TYR A 76 -3.10 -13.81 6.77
N GLY A 77 -2.30 -12.74 6.77
CA GLY A 77 -0.84 -12.78 6.94
C GLY A 77 -0.37 -12.96 8.39
N ARG A 78 -1.08 -13.77 9.19
CA ARG A 78 -0.77 -14.03 10.60
C ARG A 78 -0.15 -15.41 10.78
N GLY A 79 0.83 -15.52 11.68
CA GLY A 79 1.50 -16.79 11.99
C GLY A 79 2.99 -16.75 11.67
N CYS A 80 3.49 -17.82 11.04
CA CYS A 80 4.89 -17.95 10.66
C CYS A 80 5.08 -17.60 9.17
N SER A 81 5.99 -16.69 8.86
CA SER A 81 6.39 -16.42 7.47
C SER A 81 7.40 -17.48 7.03
N LEU A 82 7.11 -18.16 5.92
CA LEU A 82 7.97 -19.18 5.34
C LEU A 82 8.81 -18.57 4.22
N LYS A 83 10.06 -19.03 4.10
CA LYS A 83 10.92 -18.67 2.97
C LYS A 83 10.47 -19.42 1.72
N ALA A 84 9.85 -18.70 0.78
CA ALA A 84 9.48 -19.25 -0.51
C ALA A 84 10.71 -19.49 -1.41
N LEU A 85 10.87 -20.71 -1.92
CA LEU A 85 11.84 -21.04 -2.97
C LEU A 85 11.13 -20.92 -4.32
N ILE A 86 11.45 -19.86 -5.08
CA ILE A 86 10.70 -19.48 -6.29
C ILE A 86 11.60 -19.61 -7.51
N SER A 87 11.07 -20.24 -8.56
CA SER A 87 11.61 -20.18 -9.92
C SER A 87 10.55 -19.52 -10.79
N SER A 88 10.87 -18.36 -11.36
CA SER A 88 9.97 -17.55 -12.21
C SER A 88 10.71 -17.15 -13.48
N PRO A 89 10.03 -16.94 -14.62
CA PRO A 89 10.59 -16.19 -15.74
C PRO A 89 11.09 -14.81 -15.28
N VAL A 90 12.03 -14.24 -16.03
CA VAL A 90 12.54 -12.88 -15.81
C VAL A 90 12.16 -11.98 -16.98
N TYR A 91 12.09 -10.67 -16.73
CA TYR A 91 11.95 -9.66 -17.78
C TYR A 91 13.09 -8.63 -17.71
N ASP A 92 13.41 -8.02 -18.85
CA ASP A 92 14.47 -7.01 -18.93
C ASP A 92 13.98 -5.65 -18.43
N SER A 93 14.70 -5.08 -17.48
CA SER A 93 14.48 -3.77 -16.90
C SER A 93 15.65 -2.86 -17.22
N LYS A 94 15.37 -1.67 -17.76
CA LYS A 94 16.42 -0.71 -18.16
C LYS A 94 17.38 -0.36 -17.03
N ASP A 95 16.88 -0.27 -15.80
CA ASP A 95 17.65 0.20 -14.65
C ASP A 95 18.30 -0.94 -13.84
N PHE A 96 17.79 -2.18 -13.98
CA PHE A 96 18.15 -3.30 -13.11
C PHE A 96 18.51 -4.59 -13.85
N GLY A 97 18.46 -4.61 -15.19
CA GLY A 97 18.66 -5.81 -16.00
C GLY A 97 17.55 -6.84 -15.81
N GLU A 98 17.89 -8.12 -15.73
CA GLU A 98 16.92 -9.20 -15.54
C GLU A 98 16.30 -9.17 -14.13
N VAL A 99 14.98 -8.97 -14.07
CA VAL A 99 14.19 -8.98 -12.84
C VAL A 99 13.10 -10.08 -12.88
N PRO A 100 12.80 -10.75 -11.74
CA PRO A 100 11.81 -11.84 -11.69
C PRO A 100 10.36 -11.46 -11.95
#